data_AF-A0A3C2DWW0-F1
#
_entry.id   AF-A0A3C2DWW0-F1
#
_cell.length_a   1.000
_cell.length_b   1.000
_cell.length_c   1.000
_cell.angle_alpha   90.00
_cell.angle_beta   90.00
_cell.angle_gamma   90.00
#
_symmetry.space_group_name_H-M   'P 1'
#
loop_
_entity.id
_entity.type
_entity.pdbx_description
1 polymer ?
#
loop_
_entity_poly.entity_id
_entity_poly.type
_entity_poly.pdbx_seq_one_letter_code
_entity_poly.pdbx_strand_id
1 'polypeptide(L)'
;MDVFYSPHHLSIQKDDVEVVEVFSDSEPCTRFSCQAISVVAPVAEAVAFETQDAGEAFLGVEHSLTGKRWRLRLADERSALLLSQRLEVPEIVGRILDARGVTPEEGENFLDPTLRYYMPDPTTLHDMKTAASRIHRALSDGETIAIFGDYDVDGATSCALLLRFLSVVGGKTVFYVPDRMAEGYGPNEAALKNLHAKGAALVIT
;
A
#
# COMPACT_ATOMS: atom_id res chain seq x y z
N MET A 1 16.10 -21.77 -18.64
CA MET A 1 14.87 -21.65 -17.84
C MET A 1 15.04 -20.30 -17.20
N ASP A 2 14.54 -19.26 -17.86
CA ASP A 2 14.89 -17.87 -17.55
C ASP A 2 13.65 -17.19 -16.97
N VAL A 3 13.72 -16.86 -15.69
CA VAL A 3 12.70 -16.09 -14.99
C VAL A 3 13.00 -14.61 -15.25
N PHE A 4 12.26 -14.01 -16.18
CA PHE A 4 12.29 -12.56 -16.38
C PHE A 4 11.08 -11.94 -15.68
N TYR A 5 11.33 -11.30 -14.54
CA TYR A 5 10.39 -10.35 -13.95
C TYR A 5 10.45 -9.08 -14.80
N SER A 6 9.43 -8.85 -15.64
CA SER A 6 9.31 -7.63 -16.46
C SER A 6 8.10 -6.84 -16.00
N PRO A 7 8.27 -5.64 -15.41
CA PRO A 7 7.18 -4.82 -14.89
C PRO A 7 6.29 -4.18 -15.96
N HIS A 8 6.42 -4.56 -17.25
CA HIS A 8 5.73 -3.89 -18.36
C HIS A 8 5.02 -4.80 -19.37
N HIS A 9 4.88 -6.10 -19.12
CA HIS A 9 4.05 -6.96 -19.96
C HIS A 9 3.62 -8.22 -19.22
N LEU A 10 2.33 -8.28 -18.86
CA LEU A 10 1.69 -9.50 -18.34
C LEU A 10 1.46 -10.48 -19.50
N SER A 11 2.35 -11.46 -19.64
CA SER A 11 1.97 -12.81 -20.07
C SER A 11 3.10 -13.79 -19.80
N ILE A 12 3.10 -14.40 -18.62
CA ILE A 12 3.78 -15.68 -18.44
C ILE A 12 2.85 -16.74 -19.05
N GLN A 13 2.91 -16.90 -20.38
CA GLN A 13 2.43 -18.12 -21.03
C GLN A 13 3.59 -19.08 -21.12
N LYS A 14 3.82 -19.84 -20.05
CA LYS A 14 4.54 -21.10 -20.12
C LYS A 14 4.14 -21.94 -18.92
N ASP A 15 3.59 -23.11 -19.21
CA ASP A 15 3.22 -24.17 -18.26
C ASP A 15 1.85 -24.02 -17.56
N ASP A 16 0.79 -23.73 -18.31
CA ASP A 16 -0.65 -23.90 -17.95
C ASP A 16 -1.17 -23.20 -16.67
N VAL A 17 -0.38 -22.30 -16.07
CA VAL A 17 -0.79 -21.47 -14.92
C VAL A 17 -0.69 -20.00 -15.26
N GLU A 18 -1.81 -19.29 -15.12
CA GLU A 18 -1.85 -17.83 -15.26
C GLU A 18 -1.66 -17.17 -13.89
N VAL A 19 -0.80 -16.16 -13.80
CA VAL A 19 -0.60 -15.35 -12.59
C VAL A 19 -1.21 -13.97 -12.82
N VAL A 20 -2.07 -13.54 -11.90
CA VAL A 20 -2.67 -12.21 -11.87
C VAL A 20 -2.08 -11.45 -10.69
N GLU A 21 -1.33 -10.40 -11.01
CA GLU A 21 -0.88 -9.40 -10.04
C GLU A 21 -1.74 -8.15 -10.21
N VAL A 22 -2.32 -7.65 -9.11
CA VAL A 22 -3.12 -6.42 -9.15
C VAL A 22 -2.25 -5.28 -8.62
N PHE A 23 -1.67 -4.50 -9.53
CA PHE A 23 -0.95 -3.29 -9.17
C PHE A 23 -1.86 -2.06 -9.23
N SER A 24 -1.69 -1.19 -8.23
CA SER A 24 -2.04 0.22 -8.37
C SER A 24 -0.90 0.89 -9.13
N ASP A 25 -1.12 1.26 -10.39
CA ASP A 25 -0.33 2.33 -11.04
C ASP A 25 -0.67 3.66 -10.34
N SER A 26 -0.25 3.80 -9.09
CA SER A 26 0.16 5.12 -8.69
C SER A 26 1.45 5.36 -9.46
N GLU A 27 1.52 6.47 -10.22
CA GLU A 27 2.81 7.12 -10.45
C GLU A 27 3.65 6.99 -9.19
N PRO A 28 4.99 6.79 -9.27
CA PRO A 28 5.82 6.69 -8.08
C PRO A 28 5.35 7.80 -7.15
N CYS A 29 4.98 7.44 -5.92
CA CYS A 29 4.49 8.37 -4.92
C CYS A 29 5.60 9.41 -4.71
N THR A 30 5.66 10.42 -5.58
CA THR A 30 6.70 11.42 -5.68
C THR A 30 6.43 12.55 -4.71
N ARG A 31 5.48 12.34 -3.78
CA ARG A 31 5.24 13.24 -2.66
C ARG A 31 5.31 12.65 -1.27
N PHE A 32 5.58 11.36 -1.09
CA PHE A 32 6.07 10.85 0.19
C PHE A 32 7.11 9.76 -0.04
N SER A 33 8.38 10.14 0.16
CA SER A 33 9.53 9.26 0.21
C SER A 33 9.32 8.14 1.23
N CYS A 34 8.96 6.95 0.76
CA CYS A 34 9.20 5.71 1.48
C CYS A 34 10.57 5.18 1.05
N GLN A 35 11.62 5.55 1.79
CA GLN A 35 12.89 4.84 1.71
C GLN A 35 12.81 3.59 2.58
N ALA A 36 12.87 2.43 1.92
CA ALA A 36 13.16 1.16 2.57
C ALA A 36 14.53 1.26 3.25
N ILE A 37 14.57 1.08 4.58
CA ILE A 37 15.80 0.93 5.35
C ILE A 37 16.32 -0.49 5.07
N SER A 38 17.21 -0.60 4.08
CA SER A 38 18.14 -1.73 3.99
C SER A 38 19.32 -1.44 4.93
N VAL A 39 19.40 -2.21 6.01
CA VAL A 39 20.59 -2.25 6.86
C VAL A 39 21.63 -3.09 6.12
N VAL A 40 22.70 -2.46 5.62
CA VAL A 40 24.13 -2.82 5.76
C VAL A 40 24.94 -2.05 4.68
N ALA A 41 25.48 -0.87 5.01
CA ALA A 41 26.68 -0.26 4.37
C ALA A 41 27.12 0.98 5.20
N PRO A 42 28.41 1.37 5.17
CA PRO A 42 29.05 2.13 6.24
C PRO A 42 28.62 3.61 6.30
N VAL A 43 28.76 4.18 7.49
CA VAL A 43 28.51 5.57 7.85
C VAL A 43 29.34 6.51 6.97
N ALA A 44 28.75 7.05 5.90
CA ALA A 44 29.22 8.28 5.26
C ALA A 44 28.09 8.90 4.41
N GLU A 45 27.77 10.15 4.78
CA GLU A 45 26.99 11.15 4.05
C GLU A 45 25.53 10.85 3.73
N ALA A 46 24.68 11.11 4.74
CA ALA A 46 23.30 11.49 4.52
C ALA A 46 23.26 12.76 3.66
N VAL A 47 22.61 12.68 2.50
CA VAL A 47 22.26 13.86 1.69
C VAL A 47 21.35 14.74 2.55
N ALA A 48 21.89 15.86 3.01
CA ALA A 48 21.17 16.82 3.82
C ALA A 48 20.02 17.41 2.99
N PHE A 49 18.79 17.15 3.42
CA PHE A 49 17.66 17.96 3.00
C PHE A 49 17.84 19.32 3.66
N GLU A 50 18.37 20.30 2.91
CA GLU A 50 18.45 21.69 3.37
C GLU A 50 17.03 22.27 3.46
N THR A 51 16.36 22.02 4.59
CA THR A 51 15.19 22.80 4.98
C THR A 51 15.68 24.14 5.49
N GLN A 52 15.23 25.25 4.90
CA GLN A 52 15.52 26.60 5.38
C GLN A 52 15.15 26.73 6.86
N ASP A 53 16.16 26.63 7.73
CA ASP A 53 16.00 26.60 9.18
C ASP A 53 16.15 28.00 9.77
N ALA A 54 15.26 28.91 9.38
CA ALA A 54 15.34 30.32 9.78
C ALA A 54 14.46 30.69 11.00
N GLY A 55 13.72 29.75 11.57
CA GLY A 55 12.80 30.00 12.70
C GLY A 55 13.43 29.78 14.08
N GLU A 56 12.86 30.41 15.11
CA GLU A 56 13.19 30.16 16.52
C GLU A 56 12.74 28.75 16.95
N ALA A 57 13.50 28.09 17.84
CA ALA A 57 13.06 26.80 18.40
C ALA A 57 11.77 26.97 19.20
N PHE A 58 10.85 26.02 19.02
CA PHE A 58 9.61 26.04 19.77
C PHE A 58 9.90 25.92 21.27
N LEU A 59 9.37 26.86 22.06
CA LEU A 59 9.63 27.01 23.50
C LEU A 59 11.12 27.19 23.86
N GLY A 60 11.96 27.66 22.92
CA GLY A 60 13.40 27.84 23.13
C GLY A 60 14.19 26.54 23.27
N VAL A 61 13.59 25.39 22.95
CA VAL A 61 14.24 24.07 23.09
C VAL A 61 15.08 23.78 21.85
N GLU A 62 16.27 24.37 21.82
CA GLU A 62 17.28 24.11 20.78
C GLU A 62 17.86 22.69 20.89
N HIS A 63 18.02 22.19 22.13
CA HIS A 63 18.55 20.86 22.40
C HIS A 63 17.70 20.17 23.47
N SER A 64 16.85 19.22 23.05
CA SER A 64 16.17 18.31 23.99
C SER A 64 17.15 17.30 24.60
N LEU A 65 16.66 16.47 25.53
CA LEU A 65 17.45 15.41 26.18
C LEU A 65 18.15 14.46 25.20
N THR A 66 17.58 14.25 24.01
CA THR A 66 18.16 13.41 22.93
C THR A 66 18.84 14.23 21.83
N GLY A 67 19.11 15.52 22.08
CA GLY A 67 19.78 16.42 21.14
C GLY A 67 18.91 16.86 19.96
N LYS A 68 17.58 16.74 20.06
CA LYS A 68 16.64 17.19 18.99
C LYS A 68 16.10 18.60 19.28
N ARG A 69 16.05 19.44 18.25
CA ARG A 69 15.40 20.76 18.25
C ARG A 69 13.89 20.63 18.19
N TRP A 70 13.16 21.38 19.02
CA TRP A 70 11.70 21.42 18.95
C TRP A 70 11.25 22.41 17.90
N ARG A 71 10.32 22.00 17.04
CA ARG A 71 9.77 22.79 15.95
C ARG A 71 8.26 22.74 16.00
N LEU A 72 7.62 23.90 15.86
CA LEU A 72 6.19 23.98 15.62
C LEU A 72 5.94 23.62 14.15
N ARG A 73 5.04 22.67 13.89
CA ARG A 73 4.67 22.26 12.53
C ARG A 73 3.66 23.21 11.87
N LEU A 74 3.05 24.10 12.66
CA LEU A 74 2.04 25.04 12.18
C LEU A 74 2.67 26.06 11.23
N ALA A 75 2.15 26.15 10.01
CA ALA A 75 2.65 27.05 8.99
C ALA A 75 1.97 28.43 9.06
N ASP A 76 0.67 28.46 9.34
CA ASP A 76 -0.13 29.68 9.45
C ASP A 76 -1.21 29.53 10.53
N GLU A 77 -1.28 30.49 11.46
CA GLU A 77 -2.32 30.50 12.49
C GLU A 77 -3.70 30.81 11.90
N ARG A 78 -3.76 31.52 10.78
CA ARG A 78 -5.03 31.91 10.14
C ARG A 78 -5.72 30.73 9.49
N SER A 79 -4.98 29.86 8.80
CA SER A 79 -5.55 28.64 8.20
C SER A 79 -6.06 27.67 9.26
N ALA A 80 -5.34 27.51 10.37
CA ALA A 80 -5.81 26.73 11.51
C ALA A 80 -7.09 27.29 12.15
N LEU A 81 -7.19 28.61 12.31
CA LEU A 81 -8.40 29.25 12.81
C LEU A 81 -9.58 29.08 11.85
N LEU A 82 -9.34 29.21 10.54
CA LEU A 82 -10.35 28.98 9.51
C LEU A 82 -10.88 27.54 9.57
N LEU A 83 -10.01 26.54 9.70
CA LEU A 83 -10.39 25.14 9.88
C LEU A 83 -11.24 24.93 11.14
N SER A 84 -10.82 25.51 12.27
CA SER A 84 -11.57 25.43 13.53
C SER A 84 -12.98 26.00 13.39
N GLN A 85 -13.12 27.19 12.80
CA GLN A 85 -14.40 27.85 12.60
C GLN A 85 -15.30 27.10 11.61
N ARG A 86 -14.74 26.68 10.47
CA ARG A 86 -15.51 26.02 9.40
C ARG A 86 -16.02 24.64 9.82
N LEU A 87 -15.22 23.89 10.55
CA LEU A 87 -15.57 22.53 11.00
C LEU A 87 -16.25 22.52 12.38
N GLU A 88 -16.44 23.69 13.00
CA GLU A 88 -16.99 23.85 14.36
C GLU A 88 -16.25 22.99 15.41
N VAL A 89 -14.94 22.83 15.24
CA VAL A 89 -14.06 22.07 16.14
C VAL A 89 -13.23 22.98 17.04
N PRO A 90 -12.76 22.51 18.21
CA PRO A 90 -11.85 23.29 19.04
C PRO A 90 -10.61 23.79 18.28
N GLU A 91 -10.10 24.96 18.65
CA GLU A 91 -8.95 25.61 17.99
C GLU A 91 -7.73 24.68 17.86
N ILE A 92 -7.45 23.90 18.91
CA ILE A 92 -6.36 22.91 18.89
C ILE A 92 -6.55 21.82 17.82
N VAL A 93 -7.79 21.44 17.51
CA VAL A 93 -8.08 20.48 16.43
C VAL A 93 -7.83 21.14 15.08
N GLY A 94 -8.26 22.38 14.88
CA GLY A 94 -7.97 23.16 13.67
C GLY A 94 -6.47 23.29 13.41
N ARG A 95 -5.68 23.56 14.45
CA ARG A 95 -4.20 23.57 14.38
C ARG A 95 -3.60 22.23 13.98
N ILE A 96 -4.12 21.13 14.54
CA ILE A 96 -3.63 19.77 14.23
C ILE A 96 -3.96 19.41 12.76
N LEU A 97 -5.14 19.81 12.26
CA LEU A 97 -5.55 19.60 10.88
C LEU A 97 -4.65 20.39 9.91
N ASP A 98 -4.41 21.66 10.18
CA ASP A 98 -3.50 22.49 9.39
C ASP A 98 -2.07 21.92 9.38
N ALA A 99 -1.56 21.54 10.54
CA ALA A 99 -0.25 20.90 10.67
C ALA A 99 -0.15 19.54 9.97
N ARG A 100 -1.28 18.91 9.59
CA ARG A 100 -1.34 17.69 8.77
C ARG A 100 -1.51 17.99 7.28
N GLY A 101 -1.61 19.26 6.89
CA GLY A 101 -1.82 19.70 5.52
C GLY A 101 -3.27 19.56 5.04
N VAL A 102 -4.22 19.38 5.97
CA VAL A 102 -5.65 19.28 5.63
C VAL A 102 -6.16 20.66 5.28
N THR A 103 -6.71 20.81 4.08
CA THR A 103 -7.30 22.08 3.65
C THR A 103 -8.70 22.27 4.24
N PRO A 104 -9.21 23.52 4.32
CA PRO A 104 -10.59 23.79 4.72
C PRO A 104 -11.64 23.03 3.88
N GLU A 105 -11.33 22.73 2.62
CA GLU A 105 -12.19 21.97 1.70
C GLU A 105 -12.19 20.48 2.01
N GLU A 106 -11.06 19.93 2.47
CA GLU A 106 -10.91 18.50 2.80
C GLU A 106 -11.36 18.16 4.23
N GLY A 107 -11.44 19.16 5.11
CA GLY A 107 -11.60 18.99 6.55
C GLY A 107 -12.78 18.12 6.97
N GLU A 108 -13.95 18.28 6.33
CA GLU A 108 -15.13 17.47 6.64
C GLU A 108 -14.90 15.99 6.33
N ASN A 109 -14.42 15.69 5.11
CA ASN A 109 -14.14 14.31 4.70
C ASN A 109 -12.98 13.69 5.49
N PHE A 110 -12.02 14.51 5.95
CA PHE A 110 -10.93 14.02 6.80
C PHE A 110 -11.43 13.58 8.18
N LEU A 111 -12.38 14.31 8.78
CA LEU A 111 -12.93 14.00 10.10
C LEU A 111 -14.03 12.93 10.07
N ASP A 112 -14.82 12.89 9.00
CA ASP A 112 -15.87 11.89 8.77
C ASP A 112 -15.66 11.18 7.41
N PRO A 113 -14.63 10.31 7.33
CA PRO A 113 -14.29 9.66 6.07
C PRO A 113 -15.32 8.59 5.71
N THR A 114 -15.89 8.72 4.51
CA THR A 114 -16.75 7.67 3.95
C THR A 114 -15.99 6.86 2.91
N LEU A 115 -16.25 5.55 2.88
CA LEU A 115 -15.71 4.68 1.82
C LEU A 115 -16.10 5.19 0.43
N ARG A 116 -17.32 5.71 0.27
CA ARG A 116 -17.80 6.23 -1.02
C ARG A 116 -16.96 7.41 -1.54
N TYR A 117 -16.46 8.26 -0.65
CA TYR A 117 -15.67 9.42 -1.04
C TYR A 117 -14.22 9.02 -1.37
N TYR A 118 -13.62 8.16 -0.54
CA TYR A 118 -12.20 7.81 -0.65
C TYR A 118 -11.89 6.56 -1.48
N MET A 119 -12.90 5.76 -1.84
CA MET A 119 -12.73 4.59 -2.69
C MET A 119 -13.04 5.00 -4.15
N PRO A 120 -12.02 5.26 -4.99
CA PRO A 120 -12.24 5.55 -6.40
C PRO A 120 -12.83 4.33 -7.12
N ASP A 121 -13.29 4.54 -8.35
CA ASP A 121 -13.70 3.43 -9.23
C ASP A 121 -12.53 2.44 -9.35
N PRO A 122 -12.66 1.19 -8.88
CA PRO A 122 -11.56 0.23 -8.90
C PRO A 122 -11.09 -0.08 -10.33
N THR A 123 -11.92 0.18 -11.34
CA THR A 123 -11.53 -0.01 -12.74
C THR A 123 -10.47 0.97 -13.23
N THR A 124 -10.10 1.98 -12.44
CA THR A 124 -8.94 2.84 -12.70
C THR A 124 -7.62 2.17 -12.34
N LEU A 125 -7.63 1.08 -11.57
CA LEU A 125 -6.43 0.30 -11.29
C LEU A 125 -5.96 -0.41 -12.56
N HIS A 126 -4.64 -0.49 -12.72
CA HIS A 126 -4.02 -1.10 -13.89
C HIS A 126 -4.53 -2.53 -14.06
N ASP A 127 -4.96 -2.87 -15.28
CA ASP A 127 -5.48 -4.19 -15.64
C ASP A 127 -6.62 -4.74 -14.76
N MET A 128 -7.29 -3.93 -13.94
CA MET A 128 -8.33 -4.43 -13.04
C MET A 128 -9.49 -5.11 -13.77
N LYS A 129 -9.90 -4.57 -14.93
CA LYS A 129 -10.94 -5.21 -15.75
C LYS A 129 -10.48 -6.56 -16.29
N THR A 130 -9.22 -6.66 -16.69
CA THR A 130 -8.60 -7.89 -17.19
C THR A 130 -8.53 -8.93 -16.07
N ALA A 131 -8.01 -8.55 -14.90
CA ALA A 131 -7.92 -9.39 -13.71
C ALA A 131 -9.30 -9.90 -13.27
N ALA A 132 -10.29 -9.01 -13.11
CA ALA A 132 -11.65 -9.37 -12.72
C ALA A 132 -12.31 -10.35 -13.73
N SER A 133 -12.11 -10.10 -15.03
CA SER A 133 -12.63 -10.99 -16.09
C SER A 133 -11.96 -12.37 -16.04
N ARG A 134 -10.66 -12.43 -15.74
CA ARG A 134 -9.91 -13.68 -15.61
C ARG A 134 -10.37 -14.51 -14.41
N ILE A 135 -10.60 -13.85 -13.26
CA ILE A 135 -11.14 -14.49 -12.06
C ILE A 135 -12.56 -15.00 -12.32
N HIS A 136 -13.40 -14.20 -12.98
CA HIS A 136 -14.74 -14.62 -13.39
C HIS A 136 -14.71 -15.86 -14.29
N ARG A 137 -13.79 -15.91 -15.27
CA ARG A 137 -13.59 -17.10 -16.12
C ARG A 137 -13.20 -18.32 -15.29
N ALA A 138 -12.23 -18.20 -14.39
CA ALA A 138 -11.81 -19.30 -13.51
C ALA A 138 -12.98 -19.86 -12.69
N LEU A 139 -13.82 -18.98 -12.14
CA LEU A 139 -15.02 -19.36 -11.40
C LEU A 139 -16.04 -20.10 -12.30
N SER A 140 -16.27 -19.58 -13.50
CA SER A 140 -17.24 -20.15 -14.47
C SER A 140 -16.81 -21.53 -14.96
N ASP A 141 -15.51 -21.71 -15.20
CA ASP A 141 -14.93 -22.93 -15.74
C ASP A 141 -14.60 -23.95 -14.62
N GLY A 142 -14.81 -23.57 -13.36
CA GLY A 142 -14.55 -24.44 -12.19
C GLY A 142 -13.08 -24.74 -11.96
N GLU A 143 -12.19 -23.85 -12.41
CA GLU A 143 -10.75 -23.87 -12.20
C GLU A 143 -10.40 -23.76 -10.71
N THR A 144 -9.27 -24.34 -10.30
CA THR A 144 -8.72 -24.10 -8.97
C THR A 144 -7.92 -22.79 -8.98
N ILE A 145 -8.26 -21.89 -8.08
CA ILE A 145 -7.61 -20.58 -7.89
C ILE A 145 -6.67 -20.67 -6.67
N ALA A 146 -5.39 -20.40 -6.85
CA ALA A 146 -4.44 -20.25 -5.78
C ALA A 146 -4.34 -18.79 -5.33
N ILE A 147 -4.39 -18.54 -4.03
CA ILE A 147 -4.07 -17.23 -3.45
C ILE A 147 -2.66 -17.30 -2.86
N PHE A 148 -1.74 -16.53 -3.41
CA PHE A 148 -0.37 -16.40 -2.94
C PHE A 148 -0.31 -15.15 -2.05
N GLY A 149 -0.39 -15.33 -0.73
CA GLY A 149 -0.34 -14.21 0.21
C GLY A 149 1.09 -13.84 0.61
N ASP A 150 1.26 -12.60 1.08
CA ASP A 150 2.47 -12.17 1.79
C ASP A 150 2.37 -12.51 3.30
N TYR A 151 3.50 -12.58 3.99
CA TYR A 151 3.59 -13.01 5.40
C TYR A 151 3.22 -11.90 6.40
N ASP A 152 3.07 -10.65 5.96
CA ASP A 152 2.67 -9.54 6.82
C ASP A 152 1.14 -9.47 7.04
N VAL A 153 0.70 -8.50 7.84
CA VAL A 153 -0.69 -8.42 8.28
C VAL A 153 -1.62 -8.05 7.12
N ASP A 154 -1.18 -7.18 6.21
CA ASP A 154 -1.91 -6.83 5.00
C ASP A 154 -1.99 -8.01 4.03
N GLY A 155 -0.90 -8.74 3.79
CA GLY A 155 -0.92 -9.97 2.99
C GLY A 155 -1.82 -11.06 3.55
N ALA A 156 -1.76 -11.30 4.87
CA ALA A 156 -2.61 -12.29 5.52
C ALA A 156 -4.10 -11.91 5.49
N THR A 157 -4.43 -10.63 5.69
CA THR A 157 -5.82 -10.16 5.71
C THR A 157 -6.43 -10.08 4.31
N SER A 158 -5.67 -9.67 3.29
CA SER A 158 -6.12 -9.68 1.89
C SER A 158 -6.35 -11.10 1.39
N CYS A 159 -5.45 -12.03 1.72
CA CYS A 159 -5.60 -13.45 1.40
C CYS A 159 -6.86 -14.04 2.06
N ALA A 160 -7.07 -13.78 3.35
CA ALA A 160 -8.28 -14.23 4.05
C ALA A 160 -9.57 -13.65 3.45
N LEU A 161 -9.55 -12.39 3.03
CA LEU A 161 -10.68 -11.73 2.37
C LEU A 161 -11.02 -12.41 1.03
N LEU A 162 -10.02 -12.63 0.18
CA LEU A 162 -10.20 -13.29 -1.12
C LEU A 162 -10.67 -14.74 -0.95
N LEU A 163 -10.06 -15.50 -0.05
CA LEU A 163 -10.48 -16.88 0.24
C LEU A 163 -11.93 -16.94 0.69
N ARG A 164 -12.35 -16.04 1.59
CA ARG A 164 -13.73 -15.97 2.07
C ARG A 164 -14.70 -15.58 0.95
N PHE A 165 -14.35 -14.59 0.14
CA PHE A 165 -15.17 -14.17 -1.00
C PHE A 165 -15.34 -15.32 -2.01
N LEU A 166 -14.24 -15.91 -2.45
CA LEU A 166 -14.22 -17.00 -3.43
C LEU A 166 -14.98 -18.22 -2.93
N SER A 167 -14.85 -18.57 -1.64
CA SER A 167 -15.63 -19.65 -1.03
C SER A 167 -17.13 -19.39 -1.08
N VAL A 168 -17.57 -18.16 -0.81
CA VAL A 168 -19.00 -17.79 -0.84
C VAL A 168 -19.57 -17.85 -2.26
N VAL A 169 -18.78 -17.50 -3.28
CA VAL A 169 -19.21 -17.58 -4.69
C VAL A 169 -18.97 -18.95 -5.35
N GLY A 170 -18.54 -19.96 -4.58
CA GLY A 170 -18.41 -21.34 -5.03
C GLY A 170 -17.09 -21.69 -5.73
N GLY A 171 -16.07 -20.84 -5.61
CA GLY A 171 -14.74 -21.09 -6.16
C GLY A 171 -13.98 -22.20 -5.44
N LYS A 172 -13.18 -22.96 -6.19
CA LYS A 172 -12.21 -23.92 -5.62
C LYS A 172 -10.92 -23.18 -5.34
N THR A 173 -10.52 -23.07 -4.07
CA THR A 173 -9.33 -22.30 -3.70
C THR A 173 -8.29 -23.11 -2.97
N VAL A 174 -7.03 -22.84 -3.27
CA VAL A 174 -5.87 -23.17 -2.42
C VAL A 174 -5.16 -21.88 -2.03
N PHE A 175 -4.35 -21.91 -0.99
CA PHE A 175 -3.54 -20.75 -0.63
C PHE A 175 -2.12 -21.17 -0.29
N TYR A 176 -1.21 -20.22 -0.37
CA TYR A 176 0.17 -20.37 0.01
C TYR A 176 0.69 -19.03 0.54
N VAL A 177 1.41 -19.08 1.65
CA VAL A 177 2.12 -17.94 2.24
C VAL A 177 3.57 -18.38 2.43
N PRO A 178 4.56 -17.67 1.85
CA PRO A 178 5.95 -18.09 1.91
C PRO A 178 6.54 -17.92 3.32
N ASP A 179 7.48 -18.79 3.68
CA ASP A 179 8.35 -18.53 4.82
C ASP A 179 9.39 -17.48 4.43
N ARG A 180 9.26 -16.27 4.97
CA ARG A 180 10.14 -15.15 4.64
C ARG A 180 11.63 -15.44 4.86
N MET A 181 11.95 -16.21 5.90
CA MET A 181 13.34 -16.49 6.29
C MET A 181 13.97 -17.54 5.38
N ALA A 182 13.19 -18.55 4.98
CA ALA A 182 13.67 -19.64 4.16
C ALA A 182 13.58 -19.37 2.65
N GLU A 183 12.54 -18.64 2.21
CA GLU A 183 12.15 -18.55 0.80
C GLU A 183 12.28 -17.14 0.21
N GLY A 184 12.45 -16.12 1.04
CA GLY A 184 12.53 -14.73 0.60
C GLY A 184 11.15 -14.08 0.38
N TYR A 185 11.11 -13.04 -0.47
CA TYR A 185 9.91 -12.23 -0.70
C TYR A 185 9.24 -12.57 -2.03
N GLY A 186 7.91 -12.63 -2.03
CA GLY A 186 7.09 -12.75 -3.23
C GLY A 186 7.04 -14.14 -3.88
N PRO A 187 6.42 -14.24 -5.07
CA PRO A 187 6.27 -15.50 -5.80
C PRO A 187 7.63 -16.11 -6.17
N ASN A 188 7.82 -17.38 -5.82
CA ASN A 188 9.01 -18.14 -6.20
C ASN A 188 8.65 -19.36 -7.06
N GLU A 189 9.58 -19.79 -7.90
CA GLU A 189 9.36 -20.87 -8.87
C GLU A 189 8.94 -22.18 -8.20
N ALA A 190 9.53 -22.52 -7.05
CA ALA A 190 9.20 -23.76 -6.34
C ALA A 190 7.77 -23.74 -5.81
N ALA A 191 7.32 -22.60 -5.25
CA ALA A 191 5.97 -22.40 -4.78
C ALA A 191 4.94 -22.43 -5.93
N LEU A 192 5.22 -21.77 -7.06
CA LEU A 192 4.33 -21.80 -8.23
C LEU A 192 4.20 -23.21 -8.80
N LYS A 193 5.31 -23.96 -8.92
CA LYS A 193 5.26 -25.39 -9.32
C LYS A 193 4.47 -26.24 -8.34
N ASN A 194 4.59 -25.99 -7.04
CA ASN A 194 3.81 -26.68 -6.01
C ASN A 194 2.30 -26.40 -6.15
N LEU A 195 1.93 -25.14 -6.39
CA LEU A 195 0.55 -24.73 -6.63
C LEU A 195 -0.02 -25.35 -7.91
N HIS A 196 0.75 -25.37 -8.99
CA HIS A 196 0.37 -26.08 -10.22
C HIS A 196 0.14 -27.57 -9.98
N ALA A 197 1.06 -28.24 -9.27
CA ALA A 197 0.92 -29.66 -8.92
C ALA A 197 -0.31 -29.95 -8.03
N LYS A 198 -0.80 -28.95 -7.29
CA LYS A 198 -2.07 -29.00 -6.54
C LYS A 198 -3.31 -28.72 -7.41
N GLY A 199 -3.13 -28.56 -8.72
CA GLY A 199 -4.19 -28.35 -9.70
C GLY A 199 -4.62 -26.90 -9.86
N ALA A 200 -3.83 -25.93 -9.37
CA ALA A 200 -4.10 -24.51 -9.61
C ALA A 200 -3.88 -24.15 -11.08
N ALA A 201 -4.87 -23.49 -11.69
CA ALA A 201 -4.81 -22.96 -13.05
C ALA A 201 -4.71 -21.42 -13.09
N LEU A 202 -5.04 -20.77 -11.96
CA LEU A 202 -4.92 -19.33 -11.75
C LEU A 202 -4.23 -19.10 -10.40
N VAL A 203 -3.25 -18.21 -10.35
CA VAL A 203 -2.65 -17.69 -9.11
C VAL A 203 -2.98 -16.20 -9.00
N ILE A 204 -3.46 -15.78 -7.84
CA ILE A 204 -3.67 -14.37 -7.47
C ILE A 204 -2.68 -14.05 -6.37
N THR A 205 -1.90 -12.99 -6.54
CA THR A 205 -0.94 -12.48 -5.54
C THR A 205 -1.46 -11.18 -4.94
#